data_AF-A0A4Y7T473-F1
#
_entry.id   AF-A0A4Y7T473-F1
#
_cell.length_a   1.000
_cell.length_b   1.000
_cell.length_c   1.000
_cell.angle_alpha   90.00
_cell.angle_beta   90.00
_cell.angle_gamma   90.00
#
_symmetry.space_group_name_H-M   'P 1'
#
loop_
_entity.id
_entity.type
_entity.pdbx_description
1 polymer ?
#
loop_
_entity_poly.entity_id
_entity_poly.type
_entity_poly.pdbx_seq_one_letter_code
_entity_poly.pdbx_strand_id
1 'polypeptide(L)'
;MSKYDEPDVIYRGYMIPMEKFNTMMKKIPAYRRLMKSQYGEHSHTYCYCHWKHAILDEKLKKRAPKIREHSANGDSRDVEGTHMMLLVGYVPYKSPRQVEDPAHPSARHLVEKDTDREAIAQYVQFFQKRGIKDLNTEDFTFGWSIGSNPCLLTT
;
A
#
# COMPACT_ATOMS: atom_id res chain seq x y z
N MET A 1 -19.82 3.91 -5.02
CA MET A 1 -18.51 4.57 -4.81
C MET A 1 -17.87 3.95 -3.59
N SER A 2 -16.66 3.42 -3.74
CA SER A 2 -15.92 2.82 -2.66
C SER A 2 -15.46 3.95 -1.73
N LYS A 3 -15.48 3.70 -0.44
CA LYS A 3 -15.07 4.65 0.59
C LYS A 3 -13.60 5.14 0.47
N TYR A 4 -12.85 4.56 -0.47
CA TYR A 4 -11.46 4.88 -0.78
C TYR A 4 -11.30 5.94 -1.90
N ASP A 5 -12.39 6.47 -2.46
CA ASP A 5 -12.39 7.26 -3.71
C ASP A 5 -12.25 8.79 -3.51
N GLU A 6 -12.03 9.28 -2.27
CA GLU A 6 -11.93 10.72 -1.96
C GLU A 6 -10.46 11.23 -2.03
N PRO A 7 -10.16 12.34 -2.73
CA PRO A 7 -8.81 12.92 -2.85
C PRO A 7 -8.26 13.52 -1.54
N ASP A 8 -9.07 13.58 -0.49
CA ASP A 8 -8.76 14.17 0.80
C ASP A 8 -8.94 13.11 1.90
N VAL A 9 -8.08 12.11 1.93
CA VAL A 9 -8.05 11.12 3.02
C VAL A 9 -6.64 10.92 3.56
N ILE A 10 -6.59 10.62 4.86
CA ILE A 10 -5.40 10.13 5.54
C ILE A 10 -5.48 8.61 5.49
N TYR A 11 -4.67 7.98 4.65
CA TYR A 11 -4.49 6.54 4.64
C TYR A 11 -3.66 6.10 5.82
N ARG A 12 -3.96 4.91 6.34
CA ARG A 12 -3.17 4.22 7.37
C ARG A 12 -2.81 2.82 6.88
N GLY A 13 -1.65 2.33 7.26
CA GLY A 13 -1.10 1.13 6.63
C GLY A 13 0.34 0.84 7.03
N TYR A 14 0.86 -0.20 6.41
CA TYR A 14 2.18 -0.75 6.69
C TYR A 14 3.11 -0.43 5.53
N MET A 15 4.19 0.25 5.85
CA MET A 15 5.19 0.73 4.92
C MET A 15 6.34 -0.26 4.84
N ILE A 16 6.82 -0.50 3.63
CA ILE A 16 8.02 -1.27 3.36
C ILE A 16 8.89 -0.52 2.36
N PRO A 17 10.23 -0.51 2.50
CA PRO A 17 11.09 0.15 1.53
C PRO A 17 10.80 -0.32 0.11
N MET A 18 10.71 0.61 -0.84
CA MET A 18 10.30 0.30 -2.20
C MET A 18 11.21 -0.76 -2.83
N GLU A 19 12.53 -0.64 -2.67
CA GLU A 19 13.51 -1.62 -3.14
C GLU A 19 13.23 -3.04 -2.61
N LYS A 20 12.91 -3.16 -1.32
CA LYS A 20 12.59 -4.45 -0.70
C LYS A 20 11.29 -5.01 -1.28
N PHE A 21 10.23 -4.20 -1.38
CA PHE A 21 8.98 -4.59 -2.02
C PHE A 21 9.20 -5.11 -3.44
N ASN A 22 10.00 -4.40 -4.24
CA ASN A 22 10.29 -4.74 -5.62
C ASN A 22 11.04 -6.07 -5.73
N THR A 23 12.10 -6.24 -4.93
CA THR A 23 12.90 -7.46 -4.88
C THR A 23 12.04 -8.68 -4.54
N MET A 24 11.13 -8.53 -3.58
CA MET A 24 10.24 -9.60 -3.16
C MET A 24 9.17 -9.91 -4.21
N MET A 25 8.53 -8.90 -4.79
CA MET A 25 7.51 -9.09 -5.82
C MET A 25 8.09 -9.76 -7.07
N LYS A 26 9.35 -9.51 -7.43
CA LYS A 26 10.07 -10.23 -8.50
C LYS A 26 10.20 -11.75 -8.25
N LYS A 27 10.01 -12.23 -7.01
CA LYS A 27 9.97 -13.68 -6.71
C LYS A 27 8.68 -14.35 -7.21
N ILE A 28 7.60 -13.59 -7.42
CA ILE A 28 6.34 -14.11 -7.98
C ILE A 28 6.50 -14.23 -9.50
N PRO A 29 6.47 -15.44 -10.10
CA PRO A 29 6.80 -15.63 -11.52
C PRO A 29 5.91 -14.84 -12.48
N ALA A 30 4.62 -14.72 -12.19
CA ALA A 30 3.68 -13.96 -13.00
C ALA A 30 3.94 -12.44 -12.96
N TYR A 31 4.27 -11.91 -11.78
CA TYR A 31 4.65 -10.50 -11.63
C TYR A 31 5.95 -10.19 -12.37
N ARG A 32 6.96 -11.05 -12.21
CA ARG A 32 8.25 -10.92 -12.91
C ARG A 32 8.11 -10.89 -14.43
N ARG A 33 7.17 -11.66 -15.01
CA ARG A 33 6.89 -11.62 -16.44
C ARG A 33 6.31 -10.27 -16.88
N LEU A 34 5.35 -9.74 -16.12
CA LEU A 34 4.74 -8.43 -16.40
C LEU A 34 5.75 -7.28 -16.39
N MET A 35 6.66 -7.28 -15.41
CA MET A 35 7.75 -6.30 -15.35
C MET A 35 8.63 -6.32 -16.60
N LYS A 36 8.92 -7.51 -17.13
CA LYS A 36 9.78 -7.66 -18.32
C LYS A 36 9.08 -7.30 -19.63
N SER A 37 7.75 -7.33 -19.69
CA SER A 37 7.01 -7.25 -20.95
C SER A 37 6.33 -5.90 -21.24
N GLN A 38 5.88 -5.16 -20.22
CA GLN A 38 4.93 -4.05 -20.46
C GLN A 38 5.22 -2.74 -19.71
N TYR A 39 5.71 -2.79 -18.47
CA TYR A 39 5.71 -1.60 -17.60
C TYR A 39 7.12 -1.11 -17.21
N GLY A 40 8.16 -1.87 -17.53
CA GLY A 40 9.54 -1.56 -17.17
C GLY A 40 9.81 -1.65 -15.66
N GLU A 41 11.07 -1.38 -15.26
CA GLU A 41 11.48 -1.49 -13.86
C GLU A 41 11.07 -0.29 -12.99
N HIS A 42 10.52 0.79 -13.53
CA HIS A 42 10.23 2.02 -12.75
C HIS A 42 8.76 2.18 -12.35
N SER A 43 7.84 1.34 -12.87
CA SER A 43 6.40 1.50 -12.67
C SER A 43 5.82 0.45 -11.71
N HIS A 44 6.37 0.33 -10.50
CA HIS A 44 6.05 -0.78 -9.59
C HIS A 44 4.61 -0.79 -9.08
N THR A 45 4.05 0.38 -8.76
CA THR A 45 2.63 0.49 -8.39
C THR A 45 1.75 0.00 -9.54
N TYR A 46 2.02 0.45 -10.77
CA TYR A 46 1.27 0.01 -11.96
C TYR A 46 1.45 -1.48 -12.23
N CYS A 47 2.67 -2.02 -12.10
CA CYS A 47 2.93 -3.46 -12.24
C CYS A 47 2.11 -4.28 -11.25
N TYR A 48 2.01 -3.82 -10.00
CA TYR A 48 1.22 -4.49 -8.98
C TYR A 48 -0.27 -4.37 -9.25
N CYS A 49 -0.79 -3.17 -9.58
CA CYS A 49 -2.21 -3.04 -9.91
C CYS A 49 -2.53 -3.95 -11.12
N HIS A 50 -1.70 -3.98 -12.18
CA HIS A 50 -1.91 -4.87 -13.32
C HIS A 50 -1.82 -6.35 -12.94
N TRP A 51 -0.81 -6.78 -12.17
CA TRP A 51 -0.72 -8.15 -11.67
C TRP A 51 -1.97 -8.55 -10.87
N LYS A 52 -2.42 -7.68 -9.97
CA LYS A 52 -3.63 -7.89 -9.18
C LYS A 52 -4.85 -8.05 -10.09
N HIS A 53 -5.03 -7.17 -11.08
CA HIS A 53 -6.24 -7.16 -11.91
C HIS A 53 -6.25 -8.22 -13.02
N ALA A 54 -5.10 -8.51 -13.63
CA ALA A 54 -4.99 -9.41 -14.78
C ALA A 54 -4.69 -10.86 -14.40
N ILE A 55 -4.02 -11.11 -13.26
CA ILE A 55 -3.52 -12.45 -12.92
C ILE A 55 -4.33 -13.11 -11.80
N LEU A 56 -4.80 -12.35 -10.80
CA LEU A 56 -5.56 -12.92 -9.69
C LEU A 56 -7.02 -13.14 -10.09
N ASP A 57 -7.65 -14.18 -9.55
CA ASP A 57 -9.11 -14.32 -9.61
C ASP A 57 -9.81 -13.31 -8.68
N GLU A 58 -11.12 -13.12 -8.84
CA GLU A 58 -11.91 -12.15 -8.07
C GLU A 58 -11.84 -12.35 -6.54
N LYS A 59 -11.77 -13.60 -6.07
CA LYS A 59 -11.67 -13.90 -4.64
C LYS A 59 -10.31 -13.48 -4.11
N LEU A 60 -9.25 -13.71 -4.88
CA LEU A 60 -7.88 -13.32 -4.52
C LEU A 60 -7.65 -11.82 -4.66
N LYS A 61 -8.24 -11.16 -5.67
CA LYS A 61 -8.20 -9.69 -5.82
C LYS A 61 -8.71 -8.96 -4.59
N LYS A 62 -9.83 -9.42 -4.02
CA LYS A 62 -10.43 -8.86 -2.81
C LYS A 62 -9.55 -9.02 -1.57
N ARG A 63 -8.72 -10.08 -1.53
CA ARG A 63 -7.79 -10.37 -0.42
C ARG A 63 -6.41 -9.74 -0.60
N ALA A 64 -6.05 -9.38 -1.83
CA ALA A 64 -4.78 -8.74 -2.13
C ALA A 64 -4.77 -7.32 -1.53
N PRO A 65 -3.66 -6.89 -0.90
CA PRO A 65 -3.58 -5.55 -0.35
C PRO A 65 -3.87 -4.49 -1.41
N LYS A 66 -4.47 -3.39 -0.98
CA LYS A 66 -4.40 -2.14 -1.74
C LYS A 66 -3.05 -1.50 -1.39
N ILE A 67 -2.37 -0.96 -2.39
CA ILE A 67 -1.05 -0.36 -2.21
C ILE A 67 -1.03 1.09 -2.64
N ARG A 68 -0.02 1.84 -2.19
CA ARG A 68 0.30 3.18 -2.66
C ARG A 68 1.77 3.50 -2.39
N GLU A 69 2.38 4.31 -3.23
CA GLU A 69 3.70 4.91 -2.97
C GLU A 69 3.64 5.98 -1.87
N HIS A 70 4.60 5.94 -0.96
CA HIS A 70 4.75 6.88 0.13
C HIS A 70 6.15 7.49 0.12
N SER A 71 6.20 8.82 0.18
CA SER A 71 7.44 9.57 0.36
C SER A 71 7.64 9.90 1.83
N ALA A 72 8.79 9.49 2.38
CA ALA A 72 9.16 9.83 3.75
C ALA A 72 9.28 11.35 3.98
N ASN A 73 9.42 12.15 2.90
CA ASN A 73 9.56 13.60 2.93
C ASN A 73 8.24 14.37 2.67
N GLY A 74 7.09 13.68 2.66
CA GLY A 74 5.78 14.29 2.45
C GLY A 74 5.31 14.35 1.00
N ASP A 75 4.04 14.76 0.82
CA ASP A 75 3.21 14.64 -0.40
C ASP A 75 3.62 15.57 -1.57
N SER A 76 4.91 15.87 -1.73
CA SER A 76 5.36 16.46 -2.99
C SER A 76 5.25 15.42 -4.10
N ARG A 77 4.40 15.69 -5.10
CA ARG A 77 4.24 14.85 -6.29
C ARG A 77 5.54 14.70 -7.11
N ASP A 78 6.52 15.56 -6.83
CA ASP A 78 7.81 15.60 -7.53
C ASP A 78 8.89 14.76 -6.83
N VAL A 79 8.57 14.14 -5.69
CA VAL A 79 9.52 13.29 -4.94
C VAL A 79 9.16 11.83 -5.15
N GLU A 80 10.14 11.05 -5.64
CA GLU A 80 10.00 9.61 -5.83
C GLU A 80 9.64 8.91 -4.51
N GLY A 81 8.66 8.01 -4.57
CA GLY A 81 8.18 7.28 -3.39
C GLY A 81 9.28 6.42 -2.77
N THR A 82 9.66 6.70 -1.53
CA THR A 82 10.67 5.91 -0.81
C THR A 82 10.15 4.54 -0.34
N HIS A 83 8.84 4.41 -0.14
CA HIS A 83 8.20 3.24 0.46
C HIS A 83 6.95 2.83 -0.33
N MET A 84 6.64 1.53 -0.28
CA MET A 84 5.33 1.01 -0.65
C MET A 84 4.48 0.85 0.60
N MET A 85 3.26 1.38 0.59
CA MET A 85 2.33 1.34 1.72
C MET A 85 1.18 0.38 1.43
N LEU A 86 1.01 -0.65 2.26
CA LEU A 86 -0.11 -1.58 2.23
C LEU A 86 -1.24 -1.02 3.10
N LEU A 87 -2.35 -0.66 2.47
CA LEU A 87 -3.43 0.09 3.10
C LEU A 87 -4.31 -0.83 3.97
N VAL A 88 -4.50 -0.44 5.23
CA VAL A 88 -5.40 -1.12 6.19
C VAL A 88 -6.61 -0.26 6.60
N GLY A 89 -6.61 1.01 6.22
CA GLY A 89 -7.79 1.86 6.32
C GLY A 89 -7.51 3.30 5.93
N TYR A 90 -8.47 4.16 6.21
CA TYR A 90 -8.35 5.59 5.94
C TYR A 90 -9.26 6.39 6.88
N VAL A 91 -9.01 7.69 6.99
CA VAL A 91 -9.81 8.69 7.71
C VAL A 91 -10.00 9.90 6.79
N PRO A 92 -11.19 10.52 6.73
CA PRO A 92 -11.36 11.76 5.98
C PRO A 92 -10.41 12.86 6.45
N TYR A 93 -9.73 13.49 5.49
CA TYR A 93 -8.90 14.67 5.73
C TYR A 93 -9.80 15.92 5.74
N LYS A 94 -9.55 16.79 6.70
CA LYS A 94 -10.31 18.03 6.97
C LYS A 94 -9.36 19.19 7.23
N SER A 95 -8.22 18.95 7.89
CA SER A 95 -7.21 19.97 8.16
C SER A 95 -5.86 19.37 8.56
N PRO A 96 -4.74 20.13 8.41
CA PRO A 96 -3.41 19.70 8.87
C PRO A 96 -3.34 19.35 10.36
N ARG A 97 -4.16 20.00 11.20
CA ARG A 97 -4.23 19.73 12.64
C ARG A 97 -4.55 18.27 12.98
N GLN A 98 -5.19 17.52 12.08
CA GLN A 98 -5.47 16.10 12.32
C GLN A 98 -4.22 15.24 12.49
N VAL A 99 -3.10 15.69 11.91
CA VAL A 99 -1.83 14.98 11.89
C VAL A 99 -0.75 15.71 12.69
N GLU A 100 -0.84 17.04 12.79
CA GLU A 100 0.12 17.88 13.51
C GLU A 100 -0.17 17.99 15.02
N ASP A 101 -1.44 17.88 15.43
CA ASP A 101 -1.86 18.06 16.82
C ASP A 101 -2.25 16.71 17.45
N PRO A 102 -1.45 16.17 18.40
CA PRO A 102 -1.76 14.92 19.11
C PRO A 102 -3.06 14.96 19.92
N ALA A 103 -3.53 16.15 20.31
CA ALA A 103 -4.79 16.33 21.03
C ALA A 103 -6.02 16.34 20.11
N HIS A 104 -5.82 16.40 18.78
CA HIS A 104 -6.92 16.39 17.83
C HIS A 104 -7.72 15.07 17.92
N PRO A 105 -9.07 15.09 17.92
CA PRO A 105 -9.89 13.87 18.06
C PRO A 105 -9.61 12.77 17.02
N SER A 106 -9.08 13.14 15.87
CA SER A 106 -8.68 12.21 14.80
C SER A 106 -7.32 11.54 15.01
N ALA A 107 -6.44 12.08 15.85
CA ALA A 107 -5.10 11.51 16.08
C ALA A 107 -5.17 10.08 16.63
N ARG A 108 -6.17 9.79 17.48
CA ARG A 108 -6.48 8.43 17.99
C ARG A 108 -6.85 7.42 16.90
N HIS A 109 -7.16 7.87 15.69
CA HIS A 109 -7.47 7.01 14.55
C HIS A 109 -6.26 6.72 13.67
N LEU A 110 -5.12 7.38 13.93
CA LEU A 110 -3.87 7.26 13.20
C LEU A 110 -2.81 6.41 13.93
N VAL A 111 -3.22 5.70 14.98
CA VAL A 111 -2.40 4.73 15.70
C VAL A 111 -2.74 3.31 15.24
N GLU A 112 -1.76 2.41 15.35
CA GLU A 112 -1.92 0.99 15.03
C GLU A 112 -2.96 0.32 15.95
N LYS A 113 -3.90 -0.43 15.36
CA LYS A 113 -4.92 -1.20 16.08
C LYS A 113 -4.68 -2.70 15.92
N ASP A 114 -5.26 -3.50 16.81
CA ASP A 114 -5.16 -4.97 16.72
C ASP A 114 -5.70 -5.52 15.40
N THR A 115 -6.78 -4.94 14.87
CA THR A 115 -7.31 -5.29 13.54
C THR A 115 -6.33 -5.01 12.41
N ASP A 116 -5.42 -4.04 12.58
CA ASP A 116 -4.39 -3.74 11.59
C ASP A 116 -3.26 -4.76 11.66
N ARG A 117 -2.87 -5.18 12.88
CA ARG A 117 -1.90 -6.26 13.10
C ARG A 117 -2.37 -7.56 12.44
N GLU A 118 -3.66 -7.87 12.57
CA GLU A 118 -4.27 -9.01 11.89
C GLU A 118 -4.23 -8.84 10.36
N ALA A 119 -4.53 -7.64 9.85
CA ALA A 119 -4.52 -7.37 8.42
C ALA A 119 -3.13 -7.55 7.80
N ILE A 120 -2.06 -7.04 8.43
CA ILE A 120 -0.70 -7.22 7.92
C ILE A 120 -0.27 -8.68 7.96
N ALA A 121 -0.62 -9.43 9.01
CA ALA A 121 -0.37 -10.87 9.07
C ALA A 121 -1.06 -11.61 7.90
N GLN A 122 -2.29 -11.23 7.57
CA GLN A 122 -3.00 -11.80 6.42
C GLN A 122 -2.35 -11.43 5.08
N TYR A 123 -1.84 -10.20 4.93
CA TYR A 123 -1.11 -9.77 3.73
C TYR A 123 0.22 -10.50 3.58
N VAL A 124 0.97 -10.68 4.67
CA VAL A 124 2.20 -11.48 4.68
C VAL A 124 1.90 -12.91 4.23
N GLN A 125 0.91 -13.56 4.83
CA GLN A 125 0.50 -14.91 4.42
C GLN A 125 0.03 -14.97 2.95
N PHE A 126 -0.65 -13.92 2.47
CA PHE A 126 -1.07 -13.81 1.08
C PHE A 126 0.14 -13.84 0.13
N PHE A 127 1.20 -13.08 0.42
CA PHE A 127 2.41 -13.05 -0.38
C PHE A 127 3.26 -14.32 -0.24
N GLN A 128 3.38 -14.87 0.97
CA GLN A 128 4.10 -16.13 1.22
C GLN A 128 3.50 -17.29 0.40
N LYS A 129 2.17 -17.40 0.35
CA LYS A 129 1.45 -18.41 -0.47
C LYS A 129 1.70 -18.26 -1.98
N ARG A 130 2.32 -17.16 -2.42
CA ARG A 130 2.65 -16.86 -3.82
C ARG A 130 4.14 -16.92 -4.12
N GLY A 131 4.96 -17.34 -3.15
CA GLY A 131 6.40 -17.59 -3.33
C GLY A 131 7.34 -16.66 -2.57
N ILE A 132 6.82 -15.67 -1.83
CA ILE A 132 7.64 -14.74 -1.02
C ILE A 132 7.79 -15.30 0.40
N LYS A 133 8.51 -16.41 0.56
CA LYS A 133 8.54 -17.20 1.81
C LYS A 133 9.20 -16.49 3.00
N ASP A 134 10.09 -15.56 2.73
CA ASP A 134 10.93 -14.85 3.70
C ASP A 134 10.32 -13.50 4.15
N LEU A 135 9.15 -13.14 3.64
CA LEU A 135 8.43 -11.94 4.09
C LEU A 135 7.84 -12.17 5.47
N ASN A 136 8.09 -11.26 6.41
CA ASN A 136 7.53 -11.28 7.76
C ASN A 136 6.87 -9.94 8.11
N THR A 137 6.10 -9.91 9.20
CA THR A 137 5.42 -8.71 9.68
C THR A 137 6.41 -7.62 10.13
N GLU A 138 7.59 -8.01 10.58
CA GLU A 138 8.67 -7.13 11.06
C GLU A 138 9.36 -6.38 9.92
N ASP A 139 9.11 -6.78 8.67
CA ASP A 139 9.60 -6.07 7.48
C ASP A 139 8.87 -4.75 7.23
N PHE A 140 7.82 -4.48 8.01
CA PHE A 140 6.93 -3.35 7.82
C PHE A 140 6.89 -2.43 9.03
N THR A 141 6.71 -1.14 8.76
CA THR A 141 6.49 -0.10 9.78
C THR A 141 5.10 0.49 9.60
N PHE A 142 4.30 0.54 10.66
CA PHE A 142 2.99 1.19 10.61
C PHE A 142 3.13 2.71 10.47
N GLY A 143 2.28 3.32 9.66
CA GLY A 143 2.22 4.77 9.49
C GLY A 143 1.00 5.23 8.72
N TRP A 144 1.03 6.50 8.31
CA TRP A 144 -0.06 7.14 7.57
C TRP A 144 0.46 8.07 6.47
N SER A 145 -0.38 8.37 5.48
CA SER A 145 -0.08 9.25 4.34
C SER A 145 -1.33 9.99 3.87
N ILE A 146 -1.22 11.25 3.48
CA ILE A 146 -2.34 12.03 2.91
C ILE A 146 -2.40 11.83 1.38
N GLY A 147 -3.56 12.07 0.77
CA GLY A 147 -3.72 12.23 -0.69
C GLY A 147 -4.55 11.12 -1.36
N SER A 148 -4.43 10.95 -2.67
CA SER A 148 -5.24 10.03 -3.48
C SER A 148 -4.60 8.64 -3.72
N ASN A 149 -5.41 7.58 -3.78
CA ASN A 149 -4.91 6.22 -4.07
C ASN A 149 -4.76 5.98 -5.59
N PRO A 150 -3.54 5.69 -6.09
CA PRO A 150 -3.31 5.52 -7.53
C PRO A 150 -3.96 4.27 -8.13
N CYS A 151 -4.14 3.17 -7.38
CA CYS A 151 -4.88 2.00 -7.91
C CYS A 151 -6.41 2.23 -8.02
N LEU A 152 -6.91 3.44 -7.70
CA LEU A 152 -8.31 3.83 -7.91
C LEU A 152 -8.49 4.83 -9.06
N LEU A 153 -7.39 5.38 -9.59
CA LEU A 153 -7.42 6.34 -10.70
C LEU A 153 -7.57 5.67 -12.08
N THR A 154 -7.58 4.34 -12.13
CA THR A 154 -7.88 3.56 -13.34
C THR A 154 -9.35 3.12 -13.32
N THR A 155 -10.25 4.03 -13.68
CA THR A 155 -11.61 3.72 -14.17
C THR A 155 -11.73 4.16 -15.61
#